data_AF-A0A843FDK9-F1
#
_entry.id   AF-A0A843FDK9-F1
#
_cell.length_a   1.000
_cell.length_b   1.000
_cell.length_c   1.000
_cell.angle_alpha   90.00
_cell.angle_beta   90.00
_cell.angle_gamma   90.00
#
_symmetry.space_group_name_H-M   'P 1'
#
loop_
_entity.id
_entity.type
_entity.pdbx_description
1 polymer ?
#
loop_
_entity_poly.entity_id
_entity_poly.type
_entity_poly.pdbx_seq_one_letter_code
_entity_poly.pdbx_strand_id
1 'polypeptide(L)'
;MDNDLKSQIRKFTIIFVIAAAIFYTAFRFSGIPSEVGTLYYRYAESMLDMQMPYSDFAAEYPPFAMVLILIPGLFSFSSFSYQIAFGLEAYVFLLIGLVCVHRIAGTFSDEPKRFSDLYIILSICLFDFVMDRYDIFPTIMCLAALYFIRFDRMEWAWAMIALGTVTKLYPALMAPVLLIYLCMNGRKRDALKGVGICLVIGSLSMLPFIISDPGSAFMFLTYHMDRGMQVEALASSFLMLFGNLGLIDVGYMFNFGSDNIYGPVPDAVAGCMLYLMFITIMSTYVAYWYILRKRDRRDSYLGDYKSIISQFMMKYL
;
A
#
# COMPACT_ATOMS: atom_id res chain seq x y z
N MET A 1 -13.42 18.82 -16.20
CA MET A 1 -12.45 18.90 -15.07
C MET A 1 -12.53 20.30 -14.51
N ASP A 2 -12.79 20.43 -13.20
CA ASP A 2 -12.90 21.71 -12.51
C ASP A 2 -11.63 22.57 -12.72
N ASN A 3 -11.79 23.89 -12.86
CA ASN A 3 -10.70 24.86 -13.02
C ASN A 3 -9.71 24.76 -11.85
N ASP A 4 -10.22 24.44 -10.67
CA ASP A 4 -9.45 24.28 -9.46
C ASP A 4 -8.50 23.07 -9.52
N LEU A 5 -9.01 21.93 -9.98
CA LEU A 5 -8.19 20.73 -10.18
C LEU A 5 -7.13 20.94 -11.28
N LYS A 6 -7.48 21.62 -12.38
CA LYS A 6 -6.50 21.97 -13.44
C LYS A 6 -5.36 22.82 -12.87
N SER A 7 -5.70 23.80 -12.04
CA SER A 7 -4.72 24.66 -11.38
C SER A 7 -3.81 23.87 -10.43
N GLN A 8 -4.38 22.95 -9.66
CA GLN A 8 -3.62 22.09 -8.75
C GLN A 8 -2.69 21.11 -9.48
N ILE A 9 -3.16 20.51 -10.58
CA ILE A 9 -2.32 19.67 -11.43
C ILE A 9 -1.13 20.48 -11.94
N ARG A 10 -1.37 21.66 -12.55
CA ARG A 10 -0.29 22.52 -13.05
C ARG A 10 0.71 22.91 -11.95
N LYS A 11 0.21 23.30 -10.77
CA LYS A 11 1.04 23.62 -9.60
C LYS A 11 1.91 22.42 -9.22
N PHE A 12 1.31 21.24 -9.10
CA PHE A 12 2.03 20.03 -8.72
C PHE A 12 3.08 19.64 -9.77
N THR A 13 2.76 19.72 -11.06
CA THR A 13 3.71 19.47 -12.15
C THR A 13 4.96 20.33 -12.02
N ILE A 14 4.79 21.63 -11.81
CA ILE A 14 5.92 22.56 -11.69
C ILE A 14 6.79 22.19 -10.49
N ILE A 15 6.16 21.96 -9.33
CA ILE A 15 6.88 21.61 -8.09
C ILE A 15 7.62 20.27 -8.25
N PHE A 16 6.95 19.26 -8.82
CA PHE A 16 7.51 17.94 -9.06
C PHE A 16 8.73 18.01 -9.98
N VAL A 17 8.65 18.74 -11.10
CA VAL A 17 9.77 18.88 -12.03
C VAL A 17 10.97 19.55 -11.36
N ILE A 18 10.74 20.60 -10.57
CA ILE A 18 11.81 21.27 -9.82
C ILE A 18 12.42 20.31 -8.79
N ALA A 19 11.59 19.62 -8.00
CA ALA A 19 12.05 18.66 -7.00
C ALA A 19 12.82 17.49 -7.63
N ALA A 20 12.36 16.96 -8.76
CA ALA A 20 13.02 15.90 -9.52
C ALA A 20 14.38 16.36 -10.04
N ALA A 21 14.47 17.58 -10.60
CA ALA A 21 15.73 18.13 -11.06
C ALA A 21 16.73 18.27 -9.90
N ILE A 22 16.28 18.78 -8.74
CA ILE A 22 17.11 18.89 -7.53
C ILE A 22 17.55 17.51 -7.06
N PHE A 23 16.61 16.56 -6.96
CA PHE A 23 16.85 15.20 -6.50
C PHE A 23 17.91 14.51 -7.35
N TYR A 24 17.72 14.43 -8.68
CA TYR A 24 18.69 13.77 -9.57
C TYR A 24 20.04 14.48 -9.60
N THR A 25 20.07 15.81 -9.45
CA THR A 25 21.34 16.54 -9.33
C THR A 25 22.05 16.18 -8.04
N ALA A 26 21.38 16.30 -6.89
CA ALA A 26 21.95 15.98 -5.58
C ALA A 26 22.40 14.51 -5.51
N PHE A 27 21.56 13.60 -5.98
CA PHE A 27 21.82 12.17 -6.04
C PHE A 27 23.09 11.87 -6.84
N ARG A 28 23.21 12.43 -8.05
CA ARG A 28 24.40 12.29 -8.91
C ARG A 28 25.68 12.81 -8.26
N PHE A 29 25.63 13.84 -7.44
CA PHE A 29 26.80 14.38 -6.74
C PHE A 29 27.10 13.66 -5.41
N SER A 30 26.09 13.06 -4.77
CA SER A 30 26.24 12.42 -3.47
C SER A 30 26.93 11.05 -3.53
N GLY A 31 26.81 10.35 -4.66
CA GLY A 31 27.32 8.97 -4.81
C GLY A 31 26.59 7.94 -3.94
N ILE A 32 25.48 8.32 -3.29
CA ILE A 32 24.64 7.41 -2.51
C ILE A 32 24.00 6.40 -3.46
N PRO A 33 23.96 5.10 -3.15
CA PRO A 33 23.25 4.10 -3.97
C PRO A 33 21.73 4.33 -3.96
N SER A 34 21.07 4.10 -5.08
CA SER A 34 19.61 4.19 -5.24
C SER A 34 19.08 2.79 -5.40
N GLU A 35 18.03 2.44 -4.65
CA GLU A 35 17.40 1.13 -4.81
C GLU A 35 16.77 1.00 -6.20
N VAL A 36 16.16 2.06 -6.72
CA VAL A 36 15.60 2.08 -8.09
C VAL A 36 16.71 1.88 -9.13
N GLY A 37 17.82 2.59 -8.99
CA GLY A 37 18.96 2.53 -9.90
C GLY A 37 19.80 1.26 -9.79
N THR A 38 19.62 0.47 -8.75
CA THR A 38 20.39 -0.76 -8.51
C THR A 38 19.51 -2.00 -8.55
N LEU A 39 18.65 -2.19 -7.55
CA LEU A 39 17.83 -3.39 -7.40
C LEU A 39 16.73 -3.46 -8.46
N TYR A 40 15.91 -2.42 -8.60
CA TYR A 40 14.78 -2.47 -9.53
C TYR A 40 15.24 -2.45 -10.99
N TYR A 41 16.29 -1.68 -11.29
CA TYR A 41 16.94 -1.71 -12.59
C TYR A 41 17.46 -3.11 -12.95
N ARG A 42 18.12 -3.82 -12.02
CA ARG A 42 18.58 -5.20 -12.23
C ARG A 42 17.44 -6.19 -12.45
N TYR A 43 16.34 -6.05 -11.71
CA TYR A 43 15.14 -6.87 -11.95
C TYR A 43 14.57 -6.62 -13.34
N ALA A 44 14.49 -5.35 -13.76
CA ALA A 44 14.03 -4.99 -15.10
C ALA A 44 14.95 -5.55 -16.19
N GLU A 45 16.27 -5.43 -16.07
CA GLU A 45 17.24 -6.03 -17.00
C GLU A 45 17.08 -7.55 -17.07
N SER A 46 16.99 -8.22 -15.92
CA SER A 46 16.83 -9.69 -15.87
C SER A 46 15.55 -10.13 -16.59
N MET A 47 14.43 -9.44 -16.36
CA MET A 47 13.16 -9.72 -17.05
C MET A 47 13.21 -9.43 -18.54
N LEU A 48 13.92 -8.38 -18.98
CA LEU A 48 14.13 -8.07 -20.39
C LEU A 48 15.02 -9.11 -21.08
N ASP A 49 15.94 -9.72 -20.34
CA ASP A 49 16.75 -10.86 -20.75
C ASP A 49 16.00 -12.21 -20.67
N MET A 50 14.67 -12.16 -20.54
CA MET A 50 13.77 -13.32 -20.50
C MET A 50 13.97 -14.22 -19.27
N GLN A 51 14.58 -13.71 -18.19
CA GLN A 51 14.65 -14.42 -16.92
C GLN A 51 13.34 -14.26 -16.14
N MET A 52 12.85 -15.37 -15.59
CA MET A 52 11.61 -15.41 -14.84
C MET A 52 11.85 -15.08 -13.36
N PRO A 53 11.17 -14.07 -12.78
CA PRO A 53 11.23 -13.80 -11.35
C PRO A 53 10.85 -15.03 -10.52
N TYR A 54 11.45 -15.15 -9.35
CA TYR A 54 11.34 -16.27 -8.40
C TYR A 54 12.04 -17.56 -8.82
N SER A 55 12.11 -17.86 -10.12
CA SER A 55 12.74 -19.09 -10.64
C SER A 55 14.19 -18.87 -11.01
N ASP A 56 14.47 -17.86 -11.84
CA ASP A 56 15.82 -17.57 -12.36
C ASP A 56 16.57 -16.56 -11.48
N PHE A 57 15.84 -15.70 -10.78
CA PHE A 57 16.40 -14.80 -9.77
C PHE A 57 15.47 -14.61 -8.58
N ALA A 58 16.07 -14.38 -7.41
CA ALA A 58 15.34 -14.12 -6.18
C ALA A 58 14.68 -12.74 -6.23
N ALA A 59 13.34 -12.74 -6.22
CA ALA A 59 12.53 -11.53 -6.15
C ALA A 59 11.68 -11.57 -4.86
N GLU A 60 11.75 -10.50 -4.08
CA GLU A 60 11.11 -10.40 -2.78
C GLU A 60 9.68 -9.84 -2.81
N TYR A 61 9.28 -9.24 -3.94
CA TYR A 61 8.00 -8.57 -4.06
C TYR A 61 6.94 -9.46 -4.72
N PRO A 62 5.63 -9.23 -4.45
CA PRO A 62 4.54 -9.91 -5.13
C PRO A 62 4.52 -9.70 -6.67
N PRO A 63 3.80 -10.55 -7.43
CA PRO A 63 3.92 -10.63 -8.90
C PRO A 63 3.69 -9.34 -9.68
N PHE A 64 2.70 -8.53 -9.29
CA PHE A 64 2.37 -7.31 -10.03
C PHE A 64 3.40 -6.19 -9.81
N ALA A 65 4.22 -6.27 -8.76
CA ALA A 65 5.37 -5.38 -8.61
C ALA A 65 6.35 -5.55 -9.79
N MET A 66 6.51 -6.77 -10.29
CA MET A 66 7.38 -7.06 -11.45
C MET A 66 6.94 -6.30 -12.70
N VAL A 67 5.62 -6.17 -12.92
CA VAL A 67 5.08 -5.41 -14.05
C VAL A 67 5.44 -3.93 -13.94
N LEU A 68 5.23 -3.33 -12.77
CA LEU A 68 5.56 -1.91 -12.54
C LEU A 68 7.07 -1.65 -12.60
N ILE A 69 7.88 -2.59 -12.11
CA ILE A 69 9.34 -2.50 -12.20
C ILE A 69 9.84 -2.66 -13.65
N LEU A 70 9.16 -3.46 -14.46
CA LEU A 70 9.52 -3.69 -15.87
C LEU A 70 9.21 -2.50 -16.76
N ILE A 71 8.10 -1.78 -16.53
CA ILE A 71 7.62 -0.69 -17.41
C ILE A 71 8.71 0.35 -17.70
N PRO A 72 9.44 0.91 -16.71
CA PRO A 72 10.53 1.86 -16.96
C PRO A 72 11.68 1.24 -17.76
N GLY A 73 11.92 -0.07 -17.57
CA GLY A 73 12.92 -0.85 -18.30
C GLY A 73 12.73 -0.78 -19.81
N LEU A 74 11.48 -0.83 -20.27
CA LEU A 74 11.11 -0.77 -21.70
C LEU A 74 11.50 0.55 -22.39
N PHE A 75 11.78 1.61 -21.62
CA PHE A 75 12.10 2.95 -22.12
C PHE A 75 13.49 3.42 -21.68
N SER A 76 14.34 2.52 -21.17
CA SER A 76 15.63 2.85 -20.59
C SER A 76 16.77 2.02 -21.18
N PHE A 77 17.96 2.59 -21.22
CA PHE A 77 19.18 1.95 -21.75
C PHE A 77 20.36 2.01 -20.77
N SER A 78 20.09 2.50 -19.56
CA SER A 78 21.05 2.67 -18.48
C SER A 78 20.30 2.85 -17.16
N SER A 79 20.95 2.54 -16.04
CA SER A 79 20.43 2.77 -14.68
C SER A 79 19.92 4.20 -14.48
N PHE A 80 20.61 5.21 -15.02
CA PHE A 80 20.19 6.60 -14.88
C PHE A 80 18.91 6.91 -15.68
N SER A 81 18.83 6.45 -16.95
CA SER A 81 17.60 6.61 -17.74
C SER A 81 16.42 5.82 -17.14
N TYR A 82 16.69 4.69 -16.49
CA TYR A 82 15.68 3.90 -15.80
C TYR A 82 15.09 4.66 -14.62
N GLN A 83 15.93 5.27 -13.78
CA GLN A 83 15.49 6.12 -12.67
C GLN A 83 14.59 7.25 -13.18
N ILE A 84 14.96 7.93 -14.27
CA ILE A 84 14.12 8.98 -14.88
C ILE A 84 12.76 8.41 -15.31
N ALA A 85 12.75 7.28 -16.03
CA ALA A 85 11.52 6.65 -16.49
C ALA A 85 10.62 6.20 -15.32
N PHE A 86 11.22 5.65 -14.26
CA PHE A 86 10.53 5.29 -13.01
C PHE A 86 9.94 6.52 -12.33
N GLY A 87 10.70 7.63 -12.22
CA GLY A 87 10.20 8.88 -11.65
C GLY A 87 9.02 9.46 -12.45
N LEU A 88 9.01 9.30 -13.78
CA LEU A 88 7.87 9.66 -14.63
C LEU A 88 6.65 8.77 -14.38
N GLU A 89 6.86 7.46 -14.20
CA GLU A 89 5.79 6.53 -13.81
C GLU A 89 5.21 6.90 -12.44
N ALA A 90 6.06 7.10 -11.43
CA ALA A 90 5.67 7.55 -10.09
C ALA A 90 4.89 8.88 -10.15
N TYR A 91 5.32 9.81 -11.00
CA TYR A 91 4.60 11.07 -11.22
C TYR A 91 3.18 10.87 -11.77
N VAL A 92 2.99 9.95 -12.73
CA VAL A 92 1.65 9.63 -13.24
C VAL A 92 0.75 9.10 -12.12
N PHE A 93 1.26 8.19 -11.29
CA PHE A 93 0.52 7.70 -10.12
C PHE A 93 0.23 8.82 -9.12
N LEU A 94 1.19 9.70 -8.85
CA LEU A 94 0.97 10.86 -8.00
C LEU A 94 -0.14 11.79 -8.51
N LEU A 95 -0.26 11.98 -9.83
CA LEU A 95 -1.37 12.74 -10.42
C LEU A 95 -2.72 12.02 -10.23
N ILE A 96 -2.76 10.70 -10.38
CA ILE A 96 -3.96 9.90 -10.11
C ILE A 96 -4.37 10.07 -8.64
N GLY A 97 -3.41 9.99 -7.72
CA GLY A 97 -3.61 10.25 -6.30
C GLY A 97 -4.17 11.64 -6.01
N LEU A 98 -3.59 12.67 -6.63
CA LEU A 98 -4.07 14.05 -6.51
C LEU A 98 -5.53 14.20 -6.95
N VAL A 99 -5.90 13.57 -8.08
CA VAL A 99 -7.28 13.56 -8.57
C VAL A 99 -8.19 12.83 -7.58
N CYS A 100 -7.79 11.68 -7.05
CA CYS A 100 -8.55 10.93 -6.05
C CYS A 100 -8.81 11.79 -4.81
N VAL A 101 -7.76 12.36 -4.21
CA VAL A 101 -7.84 13.21 -3.02
C VAL A 101 -8.75 14.41 -3.26
N HIS A 102 -8.54 15.14 -4.36
CA HIS A 102 -9.33 16.32 -4.68
C HIS A 102 -10.82 16.01 -4.82
N ARG A 103 -11.14 14.93 -5.54
CA ARG A 103 -12.53 14.51 -5.77
C ARG A 103 -13.20 14.00 -4.51
N ILE A 104 -12.48 13.21 -3.69
CA ILE A 104 -12.98 12.74 -2.39
C ILE A 104 -13.26 13.95 -1.49
N ALA A 105 -12.32 14.89 -1.38
CA ALA A 105 -12.47 16.10 -0.56
C ALA A 105 -13.69 16.94 -0.97
N GLY A 106 -13.94 17.08 -2.27
CA GLY A 106 -15.09 17.83 -2.79
C GLY A 106 -16.46 17.24 -2.42
N THR A 107 -16.51 16.05 -1.80
CA THR A 107 -17.76 15.45 -1.32
C THR A 107 -18.09 15.78 0.13
N PHE A 108 -17.18 16.40 0.89
CA PHE A 108 -17.40 16.73 2.32
C PHE A 108 -16.80 18.07 2.76
N SER A 109 -16.11 18.78 1.86
CA SER A 109 -15.48 20.07 2.14
C SER A 109 -15.70 21.01 0.96
N ASP A 110 -16.07 22.26 1.26
CA ASP A 110 -16.22 23.33 0.27
C ASP A 110 -14.86 23.81 -0.27
N GLU A 111 -13.76 23.48 0.42
CA GLU A 111 -12.39 23.82 0.02
C GLU A 111 -11.52 22.57 -0.30
N PRO A 112 -11.85 21.79 -1.36
CA PRO A 112 -11.10 20.58 -1.71
C PRO A 112 -9.62 20.85 -2.05
N LYS A 113 -9.29 22.10 -2.42
CA LYS A 113 -7.90 22.53 -2.67
C LYS A 113 -6.99 22.35 -1.47
N ARG A 114 -7.46 22.57 -0.24
CA ARG A 114 -6.60 22.43 0.97
C ARG A 114 -6.07 21.01 1.10
N PHE A 115 -6.89 20.02 0.77
CA PHE A 115 -6.49 18.61 0.78
C PHE A 115 -5.53 18.28 -0.38
N SER A 116 -5.76 18.87 -1.55
CA SER A 116 -4.81 18.80 -2.68
C SER A 116 -3.45 19.41 -2.32
N ASP A 117 -3.44 20.58 -1.67
CA ASP A 117 -2.22 21.25 -1.24
C ASP A 117 -1.48 20.41 -0.18
N LEU A 118 -2.20 19.86 0.81
CA LEU A 118 -1.62 18.95 1.79
C LEU A 118 -1.02 17.71 1.14
N TYR A 119 -1.72 17.10 0.19
CA TYR A 119 -1.21 15.95 -0.56
C TYR A 119 0.08 16.29 -1.32
N ILE A 120 0.13 17.45 -2.00
CA ILE A 120 1.33 17.92 -2.69
C ILE A 120 2.46 18.11 -1.69
N ILE A 121 2.22 18.79 -0.56
CA ILE A 121 3.24 19.02 0.47
C ILE A 121 3.78 17.69 1.00
N LEU A 122 2.92 16.74 1.37
CA LEU A 122 3.32 15.43 1.87
C LEU A 122 4.12 14.64 0.82
N SER A 123 3.73 14.72 -0.45
CA SER A 123 4.45 14.07 -1.56
C SER A 123 5.87 14.64 -1.72
N ILE A 124 6.05 15.95 -1.50
CA ILE A 124 7.37 16.60 -1.55
C ILE A 124 8.18 16.34 -0.27
N CYS A 125 7.54 16.27 0.90
CA CYS A 125 8.23 15.88 2.13
C CYS A 125 8.77 14.44 2.07
N LEU A 126 8.10 13.56 1.34
CA LEU A 126 8.49 12.17 1.14
C LEU A 126 9.16 11.93 -0.22
N PHE A 127 9.68 12.97 -0.86
CA PHE A 127 10.13 12.90 -2.26
C PHE A 127 11.22 11.87 -2.50
N ASP A 128 12.15 11.72 -1.56
CA ASP A 128 13.20 10.70 -1.60
C ASP A 128 12.62 9.29 -1.71
N PHE A 129 11.69 8.95 -0.82
CA PHE A 129 10.97 7.66 -0.86
C PHE A 129 10.13 7.51 -2.13
N VAL A 130 9.49 8.56 -2.62
CA VAL A 130 8.69 8.52 -3.85
C VAL A 130 9.56 8.21 -5.06
N MET A 131 10.78 8.74 -5.09
CA MET A 131 11.68 8.61 -6.23
C MET A 131 12.59 7.37 -6.14
N ASP A 132 12.79 6.81 -4.95
CA ASP A 132 13.67 5.67 -4.73
C ASP A 132 12.98 4.42 -4.17
N ARG A 133 11.65 4.43 -3.97
CA ARG A 133 10.86 3.26 -3.56
C ARG A 133 9.58 3.14 -4.39
N TYR A 134 9.17 1.91 -4.66
CA TYR A 134 7.96 1.63 -5.44
C TYR A 134 6.65 1.70 -4.63
N ASP A 135 6.73 1.98 -3.32
CA ASP A 135 5.59 2.09 -2.39
C ASP A 135 4.50 3.08 -2.82
N ILE A 136 4.85 4.05 -3.67
CA ILE A 136 3.87 4.99 -4.19
C ILE A 136 2.77 4.28 -4.98
N PHE A 137 3.09 3.24 -5.77
CA PHE A 137 2.11 2.55 -6.60
C PHE A 137 1.00 1.86 -5.79
N PRO A 138 1.29 0.96 -4.83
CA PRO A 138 0.24 0.36 -3.99
C PRO A 138 -0.45 1.40 -3.09
N THR A 139 0.24 2.48 -2.70
CA THR A 139 -0.36 3.58 -1.94
C THR A 139 -1.45 4.29 -2.75
N ILE A 140 -1.18 4.62 -4.01
CA ILE A 140 -2.16 5.23 -4.89
C ILE A 140 -3.29 4.25 -5.25
N MET A 141 -3.01 2.95 -5.38
CA MET A 141 -4.07 1.94 -5.52
C MET A 141 -5.00 1.91 -4.30
N CYS A 142 -4.48 2.06 -3.08
CA CYS A 142 -5.31 2.21 -1.88
C CYS A 142 -6.16 3.48 -1.93
N LEU A 143 -5.58 4.62 -2.35
CA LEU A 143 -6.33 5.87 -2.53
C LEU A 143 -7.42 5.76 -3.61
N ALA A 144 -7.12 5.06 -4.72
CA ALA A 144 -8.09 4.78 -5.77
C ALA A 144 -9.21 3.87 -5.27
N ALA A 145 -8.90 2.87 -4.43
CA ALA A 145 -9.92 2.05 -3.77
C ALA A 145 -10.86 2.91 -2.91
N LEU A 146 -10.32 3.81 -2.08
CA LEU A 146 -11.12 4.75 -1.29
C LEU A 146 -11.97 5.68 -2.17
N TYR A 147 -11.42 6.15 -3.29
CA TYR A 147 -12.15 6.92 -4.29
C TYR A 147 -13.36 6.12 -4.81
N PHE A 148 -13.15 4.89 -5.27
CA PHE A 148 -14.24 4.06 -5.78
C PHE A 148 -15.27 3.68 -4.71
N ILE A 149 -14.84 3.44 -3.46
CA ILE A 149 -15.75 3.25 -2.33
C ILE A 149 -16.63 4.48 -2.15
N ARG A 150 -16.03 5.68 -2.16
CA ARG A 150 -16.74 6.95 -1.94
C ARG A 150 -17.80 7.23 -3.00
N PHE A 151 -17.55 6.84 -4.24
CA PHE A 151 -18.45 7.04 -5.38
C PHE A 151 -19.28 5.79 -5.74
N ASP A 152 -19.43 4.85 -4.80
CA ASP A 152 -20.25 3.64 -4.91
C ASP A 152 -19.92 2.71 -6.11
N ARG A 153 -18.64 2.63 -6.47
CA ARG A 153 -18.10 1.78 -7.54
C ARG A 153 -17.36 0.57 -6.95
N MET A 154 -18.09 -0.29 -6.22
CA MET A 154 -17.48 -1.36 -5.42
C MET A 154 -16.62 -2.34 -6.21
N GLU A 155 -16.98 -2.69 -7.43
CA GLU A 155 -16.19 -3.61 -8.28
C GLU A 155 -14.78 -3.07 -8.51
N TRP A 156 -14.66 -1.77 -8.81
CA TRP A 156 -13.37 -1.10 -8.98
C TRP A 156 -12.62 -0.92 -7.67
N ALA A 157 -13.33 -0.70 -6.55
CA ALA A 157 -12.69 -0.66 -5.24
C ALA A 157 -11.99 -1.99 -4.91
N TRP A 158 -12.69 -3.11 -5.12
CA TRP A 158 -12.13 -4.45 -4.95
C TRP A 158 -10.97 -4.73 -5.91
N ALA A 159 -11.08 -4.29 -7.17
CA ALA A 159 -10.00 -4.43 -8.13
C ALA A 159 -8.73 -3.67 -7.70
N MET A 160 -8.87 -2.44 -7.19
CA MET A 160 -7.74 -1.66 -6.70
C MET A 160 -7.12 -2.25 -5.43
N ILE A 161 -7.93 -2.78 -4.50
CA ILE A 161 -7.43 -3.50 -3.31
C ILE A 161 -6.65 -4.75 -3.75
N ALA A 162 -7.18 -5.52 -4.70
CA ALA A 162 -6.54 -6.73 -5.19
C ALA A 162 -5.23 -6.41 -5.93
N LEU A 163 -5.22 -5.46 -6.85
CA LEU A 163 -4.02 -5.00 -7.55
C LEU A 163 -2.98 -4.46 -6.58
N GLY A 164 -3.40 -3.65 -5.60
CA GLY A 164 -2.53 -3.20 -4.52
C GLY A 164 -1.90 -4.36 -3.78
N THR A 165 -2.70 -5.38 -3.44
CA THR A 165 -2.26 -6.58 -2.70
C THR A 165 -1.23 -7.39 -3.49
N VAL A 166 -1.45 -7.60 -4.79
CA VAL A 166 -0.49 -8.32 -5.65
C VAL A 166 0.67 -7.45 -6.09
N THR A 167 0.71 -6.18 -5.70
CA THR A 167 1.87 -5.28 -5.82
C THR A 167 2.69 -5.25 -4.52
N LYS A 168 2.00 -5.22 -3.37
CA LYS A 168 2.58 -5.24 -2.03
C LYS A 168 1.52 -5.79 -1.07
N LEU A 169 1.88 -6.53 -0.03
CA LEU A 169 0.86 -7.29 0.72
C LEU A 169 -0.09 -6.45 1.59
N TYR A 170 0.32 -5.26 2.07
CA TYR A 170 -0.45 -4.50 3.06
C TYR A 170 -1.85 -4.00 2.60
N PRO A 171 -2.13 -3.67 1.32
CA PRO A 171 -3.48 -3.32 0.87
C PRO A 171 -4.50 -4.44 1.10
N ALA A 172 -4.07 -5.69 1.26
CA ALA A 172 -4.94 -6.81 1.63
C ALA A 172 -5.71 -6.53 2.92
N LEU A 173 -5.14 -5.71 3.82
CA LEU A 173 -5.77 -5.35 5.09
C LEU A 173 -7.06 -4.54 4.90
N MET A 174 -7.26 -3.90 3.75
CA MET A 174 -8.49 -3.17 3.41
C MET A 174 -9.64 -4.11 3.05
N ALA A 175 -9.37 -5.31 2.55
CA ALA A 175 -10.39 -6.26 2.10
C ALA A 175 -11.33 -6.68 3.24
N PRO A 176 -10.86 -7.13 4.42
CA PRO A 176 -11.74 -7.43 5.55
C PRO A 176 -12.54 -6.22 6.03
N VAL A 177 -11.96 -5.02 6.02
CA VAL A 177 -12.65 -3.79 6.42
C VAL A 177 -13.84 -3.53 5.49
N LEU A 178 -13.62 -3.58 4.18
CA LEU A 178 -14.68 -3.40 3.18
C LEU A 178 -15.71 -4.52 3.24
N LEU A 179 -15.28 -5.76 3.45
CA LEU A 179 -16.16 -6.92 3.58
C LEU A 179 -17.12 -6.76 4.77
N ILE A 180 -16.57 -6.45 5.95
CA ILE A 180 -17.34 -6.22 7.18
C ILE A 180 -18.34 -5.08 6.95
N TYR A 181 -17.87 -3.97 6.38
CA TYR A 181 -18.72 -2.81 6.07
C TYR A 181 -19.89 -3.18 5.13
N LEU A 182 -19.63 -3.86 4.02
CA LEU A 182 -20.66 -4.24 3.06
C LEU A 182 -21.65 -5.25 3.65
N CYS A 183 -21.17 -6.25 4.37
CA CYS A 183 -22.03 -7.24 5.03
C CYS A 183 -22.94 -6.61 6.08
N MET A 184 -22.44 -5.67 6.88
CA MET A 184 -23.24 -4.96 7.89
C MET A 184 -24.29 -4.04 7.27
N ASN A 185 -24.04 -3.50 6.09
CA ASN A 185 -25.01 -2.66 5.36
C ASN A 185 -25.90 -3.45 4.39
N GLY A 186 -26.02 -4.78 4.54
CA GLY A 186 -26.89 -5.62 3.71
C GLY A 186 -26.40 -5.87 2.27
N ARG A 187 -25.20 -5.39 1.90
CA ARG A 187 -24.63 -5.47 0.54
C ARG A 187 -23.82 -6.74 0.31
N LYS A 188 -24.37 -7.90 0.69
CA LYS A 188 -23.69 -9.21 0.59
C LYS A 188 -23.30 -9.58 -0.85
N ARG A 189 -24.08 -9.15 -1.85
CA ARG A 189 -23.77 -9.39 -3.27
C ARG A 189 -22.48 -8.68 -3.70
N ASP A 190 -22.30 -7.43 -3.29
CA ASP A 190 -21.09 -6.66 -3.61
C ASP A 190 -19.86 -7.22 -2.89
N ALA A 191 -20.04 -7.72 -1.67
CA ALA A 191 -19.02 -8.47 -0.93
C ALA A 191 -18.58 -9.74 -1.68
N LEU A 192 -19.54 -10.58 -2.11
CA LEU A 192 -19.23 -11.83 -2.84
C LEU A 192 -18.56 -11.56 -4.19
N LYS A 193 -19.07 -10.57 -4.95
CA LYS A 193 -18.42 -10.11 -6.18
C LYS A 193 -16.98 -9.67 -5.92
N GLY A 194 -16.77 -8.91 -4.85
CA GLY A 194 -15.46 -8.44 -4.43
C GLY A 194 -14.46 -9.57 -4.17
N VAL A 195 -14.88 -10.58 -3.40
CA VAL A 195 -14.08 -11.79 -3.18
C VAL A 195 -13.74 -12.47 -4.51
N GLY A 196 -14.71 -12.60 -5.42
CA GLY A 196 -14.48 -13.13 -6.77
C GLY A 196 -13.44 -12.33 -7.56
N ILE A 197 -13.52 -10.99 -7.53
CA ILE A 197 -12.56 -10.10 -8.20
C ILE A 197 -11.15 -10.27 -7.61
N CYS A 198 -11.02 -10.32 -6.28
CA CYS A 198 -9.73 -10.56 -5.64
C CYS A 198 -9.12 -11.91 -6.02
N LEU A 199 -9.94 -12.97 -6.07
CA LEU A 199 -9.48 -14.30 -6.50
C LEU A 199 -9.04 -14.31 -7.96
N VAL A 200 -9.79 -13.66 -8.85
CA VAL A 200 -9.44 -13.57 -10.28
C VAL A 200 -8.14 -12.81 -10.47
N ILE A 201 -8.00 -11.61 -9.90
CA ILE A 201 -6.78 -10.80 -10.04
C ILE A 201 -5.58 -11.52 -9.41
N GLY A 202 -5.75 -12.08 -8.21
CA GLY A 202 -4.72 -12.88 -7.54
C GLY A 202 -4.25 -14.05 -8.41
N SER A 203 -5.19 -14.84 -8.91
CA SER A 203 -4.88 -16.02 -9.74
C SER A 203 -4.23 -15.63 -11.06
N LEU A 204 -4.76 -14.61 -11.76
CA LEU A 204 -4.19 -14.13 -13.02
C LEU A 204 -2.78 -13.57 -12.84
N SER A 205 -2.52 -12.87 -11.73
CA SER A 205 -1.19 -12.33 -11.44
C SER A 205 -0.15 -13.43 -11.21
N MET A 206 -0.56 -14.55 -10.61
CA MET A 206 0.30 -15.70 -10.31
C MET A 206 0.46 -16.65 -11.51
N LEU A 207 -0.49 -16.64 -12.45
CA LEU A 207 -0.58 -17.64 -13.51
C LEU A 207 0.72 -17.81 -14.32
N PRO A 208 1.43 -16.75 -14.74
CA PRO A 208 2.69 -16.91 -15.47
C PRO A 208 3.75 -17.65 -14.66
N PHE A 209 3.87 -17.35 -13.37
CA PHE A 209 4.87 -17.92 -12.47
C PHE A 209 4.56 -19.37 -12.13
N ILE A 210 3.27 -19.70 -11.90
CA ILE A 210 2.84 -21.08 -11.65
C ILE A 210 3.07 -21.96 -12.90
N ILE A 211 2.84 -21.44 -14.11
CA ILE A 211 3.06 -22.21 -15.34
C ILE A 211 4.55 -22.44 -15.59
N SER A 212 5.38 -21.42 -15.36
CA SER A 212 6.84 -21.50 -15.59
C SER A 212 7.51 -22.43 -14.58
N ASP A 213 7.27 -22.22 -13.28
CA ASP A 213 7.79 -23.07 -12.21
C ASP A 213 6.86 -23.03 -10.98
N PRO A 214 5.99 -24.04 -10.81
CA PRO A 214 5.08 -24.11 -9.66
C PRO A 214 5.79 -24.11 -8.31
N GLY A 215 7.03 -24.62 -8.24
CA GLY A 215 7.78 -24.78 -6.99
C GLY A 215 8.27 -23.44 -6.43
N SER A 216 8.63 -22.50 -7.32
CA SER A 216 9.16 -21.20 -6.93
C SER A 216 8.16 -20.04 -6.98
N ALA A 217 6.98 -20.23 -7.59
CA ALA A 217 5.99 -19.16 -7.80
C ALA A 217 5.58 -18.37 -6.54
N PHE A 218 5.75 -18.96 -5.35
CA PHE A 218 5.39 -18.35 -4.07
C PHE A 218 6.61 -17.97 -3.20
N MET A 219 7.84 -17.99 -3.74
CA MET A 219 9.07 -17.74 -2.99
C MET A 219 9.11 -16.36 -2.31
N PHE A 220 8.42 -15.35 -2.85
CA PHE A 220 8.30 -14.05 -2.21
C PHE A 220 7.57 -14.10 -0.84
N LEU A 221 6.71 -15.11 -0.60
CA LEU A 221 6.06 -15.32 0.70
C LEU A 221 7.03 -15.85 1.75
N THR A 222 7.97 -16.70 1.33
CA THR A 222 8.95 -17.32 2.22
C THR A 222 10.20 -16.46 2.39
N TYR A 223 10.50 -15.58 1.44
CA TYR A 223 11.67 -14.70 1.44
C TYR A 223 11.84 -13.89 2.74
N HIS A 224 10.72 -13.49 3.37
CA HIS A 224 10.75 -12.72 4.62
C HIS A 224 10.66 -13.58 5.90
N MET A 225 10.47 -14.90 5.80
CA MET A 225 10.37 -15.75 7.00
C MET A 225 11.72 -15.96 7.70
N ASP A 226 12.81 -15.94 6.95
CA ASP A 226 14.17 -16.11 7.47
C ASP A 226 14.82 -14.78 7.88
N ARG A 227 14.07 -13.67 7.77
CA ARG A 227 14.56 -12.33 8.09
C ARG A 227 14.55 -12.11 9.61
N GLY A 228 15.68 -11.60 10.13
CA GLY A 228 15.80 -11.18 11.52
C GLY A 228 14.94 -9.96 11.85
N MET A 229 14.94 -9.55 13.12
CA MET A 229 14.17 -8.37 13.53
C MET A 229 14.89 -7.08 13.13
N GLN A 230 14.24 -6.20 12.39
CA GLN A 230 14.86 -4.96 11.92
C GLN A 230 15.23 -4.02 13.09
N VAL A 231 16.39 -3.34 13.05
CA VAL A 231 16.87 -2.46 14.14
C VAL A 231 15.89 -1.33 14.48
N GLU A 232 15.13 -0.83 13.50
CA GLU A 232 14.14 0.23 13.71
C GLU A 232 12.79 -0.27 14.25
N ALA A 233 12.63 -1.58 14.46
CA ALA A 233 11.43 -2.11 15.09
C ALA A 233 11.34 -1.65 16.56
N LEU A 234 10.12 -1.37 17.03
CA LEU A 234 9.89 -0.98 18.42
C LEU A 234 10.44 -2.03 19.40
N ALA A 235 10.23 -3.32 19.11
CA ALA A 235 10.78 -4.41 19.91
C ALA A 235 12.31 -4.41 19.91
N SER A 236 12.95 -4.16 18.77
CA SER A 236 14.41 -4.02 18.66
C SER A 236 14.94 -2.88 19.51
N SER A 237 14.23 -1.75 19.62
CA SER A 237 14.66 -0.64 20.49
C SER A 237 14.81 -1.07 21.95
N PHE A 238 13.89 -1.88 22.47
CA PHE A 238 13.99 -2.43 23.82
C PHE A 238 15.08 -3.49 23.93
N LEU A 239 15.20 -4.38 22.94
CA LEU A 239 16.23 -5.42 22.93
C LEU A 239 17.64 -4.84 22.86
N MET A 240 17.86 -3.84 22.00
CA MET A 240 19.12 -3.11 21.92
C MET A 240 19.43 -2.37 23.22
N LEU A 241 18.43 -1.80 23.90
CA LEU A 241 18.61 -1.22 25.24
C LEU A 241 19.07 -2.26 26.26
N PHE A 242 18.43 -3.43 26.32
CA PHE A 242 18.83 -4.51 27.23
C PHE A 242 20.21 -5.08 26.88
N GLY A 243 20.54 -5.16 25.58
CA GLY A 243 21.86 -5.54 25.10
C GLY A 243 22.95 -4.56 25.54
N ASN A 244 22.69 -3.25 25.42
CA ASN A 244 23.61 -2.21 25.88
C ASN A 244 23.81 -2.20 27.41
N LEU A 245 22.83 -2.69 28.17
CA LEU A 245 22.95 -2.90 29.62
C LEU A 245 23.68 -4.19 29.99
N GLY A 246 24.10 -5.00 29.01
CA GLY A 246 24.75 -6.30 29.21
C GLY A 246 23.83 -7.39 29.74
N LEU A 247 22.51 -7.22 29.60
CA LEU A 247 21.51 -8.16 30.14
C LEU A 247 21.19 -9.30 29.16
N ILE A 248 21.38 -9.07 27.87
CA ILE A 248 21.15 -10.05 26.80
C ILE A 248 22.20 -9.87 25.70
N ASP A 249 22.46 -10.93 24.94
CA ASP A 249 23.32 -10.86 23.76
C ASP A 249 22.52 -10.38 22.55
N VAL A 250 23.04 -9.36 21.86
CA VAL A 250 22.45 -8.79 20.63
C VAL A 250 23.55 -8.61 19.59
N GLY A 251 23.46 -9.39 18.51
CA GLY A 251 24.29 -9.23 17.31
C GLY A 251 23.59 -8.36 16.27
N TYR A 252 24.38 -7.80 15.34
CA TYR A 252 23.90 -6.99 14.22
C TYR A 252 24.45 -7.57 12.91
N MET A 253 23.64 -7.60 11.87
CA MET A 253 24.00 -8.05 10.54
C MET A 253 23.04 -7.44 9.52
N PHE A 254 23.59 -7.10 8.37
CA PHE A 254 22.83 -6.61 7.23
C PHE A 254 22.46 -7.79 6.33
N ASN A 255 21.17 -8.12 6.24
CA ASN A 255 20.65 -9.15 5.33
C ASN A 255 19.22 -8.82 4.90
N PHE A 256 18.77 -9.43 3.78
CA PHE A 256 17.44 -9.15 3.20
C PHE A 256 17.16 -7.65 2.99
N GLY A 257 18.18 -6.88 2.57
CA GLY A 257 18.06 -5.44 2.32
C GLY A 257 17.85 -4.58 3.56
N SER A 258 18.25 -5.04 4.75
CA SER A 258 18.02 -4.32 6.00
C SER A 258 19.03 -4.66 7.10
N ASP A 259 19.18 -3.73 8.05
CA ASP A 259 19.91 -3.97 9.30
C ASP A 259 19.00 -4.68 10.30
N ASN A 260 19.39 -5.88 10.72
CA ASN A 260 18.63 -6.67 11.67
C ASN A 260 19.46 -6.99 12.91
N ILE A 261 18.74 -7.33 13.99
CA ILE A 261 19.30 -7.84 15.23
C ILE A 261 19.06 -9.35 15.34
N TYR A 262 19.99 -10.03 16.03
CA TYR A 262 20.00 -11.48 16.20
C TYR A 262 20.48 -11.86 17.58
N GLY A 263 20.13 -13.07 18.01
CA GLY A 263 20.56 -13.64 19.28
C GLY A 263 19.44 -14.45 19.92
N PRO A 264 19.72 -15.25 20.96
CA PRO A 264 18.72 -16.16 21.53
C PRO A 264 17.42 -15.48 21.94
N VAL A 265 17.51 -14.27 22.52
CA VAL A 265 16.34 -13.48 22.92
C VAL A 265 15.72 -12.74 21.74
N PRO A 266 16.46 -11.96 20.91
CA PRO A 266 15.90 -11.38 19.69
C PRO A 266 15.16 -12.38 18.79
N ASP A 267 15.72 -13.57 18.58
CA ASP A 267 15.15 -14.60 17.70
C ASP A 267 13.86 -15.19 18.31
N ALA A 268 13.84 -15.44 19.62
CA ALA A 268 12.63 -15.89 20.32
C ALA A 268 11.52 -14.83 20.27
N VAL A 269 11.87 -13.55 20.44
CA VAL A 269 10.91 -12.44 20.35
C VAL A 269 10.41 -12.29 18.91
N ALA A 270 11.27 -12.40 17.90
CA ALA A 270 10.89 -12.38 16.48
C ALA A 270 9.87 -13.47 16.15
N GLY A 271 10.07 -14.70 16.66
CA GLY A 271 9.11 -15.80 16.51
C GLY A 271 7.73 -15.49 17.12
N CYS A 272 7.66 -14.65 18.15
CA CYS A 272 6.40 -14.22 18.77
C CYS A 272 5.71 -13.06 18.03
N MET A 273 6.48 -12.23 17.31
CA MET A 273 5.96 -11.02 16.66
C MET A 273 4.91 -11.33 15.59
N LEU A 274 5.05 -12.44 14.85
CA LEU A 274 4.07 -12.86 13.86
C LEU A 274 2.68 -13.11 14.49
N TYR A 275 2.64 -13.81 15.63
CA TYR A 275 1.41 -14.06 16.36
C TYR A 275 0.80 -12.78 16.93
N LEU A 276 1.65 -11.90 17.49
CA LEU A 276 1.20 -10.61 18.02
C LEU A 276 0.60 -9.74 16.92
N MET A 277 1.24 -9.69 15.74
CA MET A 277 0.73 -9.00 14.56
C MET A 277 -0.64 -9.57 14.16
N PHE A 278 -0.76 -10.90 14.05
CA PHE A 278 -2.03 -11.55 13.71
C PHE A 278 -3.14 -11.22 14.70
N ILE A 279 -2.88 -11.35 16.01
CA ILE A 279 -3.83 -11.03 17.08
C ILE A 279 -4.24 -9.55 17.01
N THR A 280 -3.28 -8.65 16.78
CA THR A 280 -3.55 -7.20 16.69
C THR A 280 -4.45 -6.88 15.50
N ILE A 281 -4.17 -7.44 14.32
CA ILE A 281 -4.99 -7.25 13.12
C ILE A 281 -6.40 -7.82 13.35
N MET A 282 -6.52 -9.06 13.86
CA MET A 282 -7.82 -9.68 14.13
C MET A 282 -8.64 -8.92 15.18
N SER A 283 -8.00 -8.48 16.27
CA SER A 283 -8.67 -7.68 17.30
C SER A 283 -9.16 -6.34 16.75
N THR A 284 -8.43 -5.73 15.83
CA THR A 284 -8.85 -4.51 15.12
C THR A 284 -10.09 -4.75 14.27
N TYR A 285 -10.16 -5.87 13.54
CA TYR A 285 -11.35 -6.22 12.75
C TYR A 285 -12.57 -6.54 13.62
N VAL A 286 -12.37 -7.26 14.73
CA VAL A 286 -13.44 -7.55 15.70
C VAL A 286 -13.95 -6.26 16.33
N ALA A 287 -13.06 -5.36 16.74
CA ALA A 287 -13.42 -4.05 17.29
C ALA A 287 -14.20 -3.22 16.26
N TYR A 288 -13.73 -3.16 15.02
CA TYR A 288 -14.40 -2.46 13.92
C TYR A 288 -15.82 -3.00 13.67
N TRP A 289 -15.96 -4.33 13.55
CA TRP A 289 -17.26 -4.98 13.42
C TRP A 289 -18.19 -4.66 14.60
N TYR A 290 -17.68 -4.73 15.83
CA TYR A 290 -18.46 -4.45 17.02
C TYR A 290 -18.97 -3.01 17.07
N ILE A 291 -18.14 -2.04 16.67
CA ILE A 291 -18.50 -0.62 16.56
C ILE A 291 -19.64 -0.43 15.54
N LEU A 292 -19.52 -1.02 14.35
CA LEU A 292 -20.56 -0.95 13.33
C LEU A 292 -21.88 -1.56 13.79
N ARG A 293 -21.83 -2.73 14.43
CA ARG A 293 -23.02 -3.41 14.95
C ARG A 293 -23.73 -2.60 16.02
N LYS A 294 -23.00 -1.90 16.90
CA LYS A 294 -23.59 -1.00 17.90
C LYS A 294 -24.29 0.20 17.25
N ARG A 295 -23.68 0.78 16.22
CA ARG A 295 -24.26 1.89 15.47
C ARG A 295 -25.57 1.49 14.81
N ASP A 296 -25.59 0.36 14.11
CA ASP A 296 -26.78 -0.19 13.45
C ASP A 296 -27.96 -0.40 14.42
N ARG A 297 -27.69 -0.97 15.60
CA ARG A 297 -28.70 -1.09 16.68
C ARG A 297 -29.21 0.26 17.15
N ARG A 298 -28.32 1.23 17.40
CA ARG A 298 -28.72 2.57 17.85
C ARG A 298 -29.61 3.26 16.81
N ASP A 299 -29.24 3.19 15.53
CA ASP A 299 -29.98 3.80 14.44
C ASP A 299 -31.37 3.14 14.27
N SER A 300 -31.45 1.81 14.46
CA SER A 300 -32.71 1.06 14.50
C SER A 300 -33.62 1.53 15.65
N TYR A 301 -33.09 1.64 16.88
CA TYR A 301 -33.87 2.14 18.02
C TYR A 301 -34.38 3.57 17.79
N LEU A 302 -33.54 4.48 17.29
CA LEU A 302 -33.95 5.85 16.99
C LEU A 302 -34.99 5.93 15.86
N GLY A 303 -34.91 5.03 14.88
CA GLY A 303 -35.93 4.87 13.83
C GLY A 303 -37.30 4.47 14.38
N ASP A 304 -37.33 3.48 15.27
CA ASP A 304 -38.57 3.03 15.93
C ASP A 304 -39.21 4.16 16.77
N TYR A 305 -38.41 4.92 17.53
CA TYR A 305 -38.94 6.07 18.29
C TYR A 305 -39.52 7.15 17.39
N LYS A 306 -38.87 7.49 16.27
CA LYS A 306 -39.40 8.47 15.31
C LYS A 306 -40.70 7.99 14.67
N SER A 307 -40.80 6.70 14.36
CA SER A 307 -42.03 6.08 13.85
C SER A 307 -43.17 6.13 14.87
N ILE A 308 -42.90 5.83 16.14
CA ILE A 308 -43.90 5.88 17.21
C ILE A 308 -44.38 7.31 17.44
N ILE A 309 -43.47 8.29 17.47
CA ILE A 309 -43.83 9.70 17.63
C ILE A 309 -44.66 10.20 16.44
N SER A 310 -44.31 9.83 15.20
CA SER A 310 -45.09 10.25 14.03
C SER A 310 -46.48 9.62 14.01
N GLN A 311 -46.61 8.33 14.36
CA GLN A 311 -47.90 7.65 14.49
C GLN A 311 -48.75 8.23 15.61
N PHE A 312 -48.14 8.62 16.74
CA PHE A 312 -48.85 9.29 17.83
C PHE A 312 -49.33 10.68 17.37
N MET A 313 -48.48 11.50 16.76
CA MET A 313 -48.88 12.83 16.27
C MET A 313 -49.97 12.78 15.19
N MET A 314 -49.97 11.78 14.30
CA MET A 314 -51.04 11.62 13.30
C MET A 314 -52.38 11.14 13.88
N LYS A 315 -52.41 10.63 15.12
CA LYS A 315 -53.64 10.15 15.76
C LYS A 315 -54.35 11.22 16.60
N TYR A 316 -53.68 12.35 16.86
CA TYR A 316 -54.18 13.46 17.69
C TYR A 316 -54.21 14.81 16.95
N LEU A 317 -54.08 14.78 15.63
CA LEU A 317 -54.37 15.89 14.69
C LEU A 317 -55.53 15.46 13.80
#